data_AF-A0A2V8UN96-F1
#
_entry.id   AF-A0A2V8UN96-F1
#
_cell.length_a   1.000
_cell.length_b   1.000
_cell.length_c   1.000
_cell.angle_alpha   90.00
_cell.angle_beta   90.00
_cell.angle_gamma   90.00
#
_symmetry.space_group_name_H-M   'P 1'
#
loop_
_entity.id
_entity.type
_entity.pdbx_description
1 polymer ?
#
loop_
_entity_poly.entity_id
_entity_poly.type
_entity_poly.pdbx_seq_one_letter_code
_entity_poly.pdbx_strand_id
1 'polypeptide(L)'
;MLLFGTGFGATNPPLSAGKLVTQAAKLANTATVTIGGKQATVAFAGLSASGLDQLNVVVPADLPDGDAALVATVSGVSTQANLLSQFSTDSL
;
A
#
# COMPACT_ATOMS: atom_id res chain seq x y z
N MET A 1 8.91 1.70 -3.04
CA MET A 1 8.07 2.88 -2.71
C MET A 1 7.27 2.63 -1.44
N LEU A 2 6.84 3.70 -0.77
CA LEU A 2 5.96 3.65 0.41
C LEU A 2 4.62 4.29 0.04
N LEU A 3 3.52 3.57 0.29
CA LEU A 3 2.17 4.08 0.18
C LEU A 3 1.60 4.23 1.58
N PHE A 4 0.92 5.35 1.82
CA PHE A 4 0.21 5.59 3.07
C PHE A 4 -1.27 5.84 2.77
N GLY A 5 -2.14 5.29 3.59
CA GLY A 5 -3.58 5.48 3.47
C GLY A 5 -4.29 5.05 4.73
N THR A 6 -5.61 5.06 4.70
CA THR A 6 -6.44 4.73 5.87
C THR A 6 -7.57 3.81 5.46
N GLY A 7 -8.02 2.94 6.37
CA GLY A 7 -9.20 2.12 6.14
C GLY A 7 -8.92 0.81 5.41
N PHE A 8 -7.69 0.29 5.48
CA PHE A 8 -7.32 -1.01 4.90
C PHE A 8 -7.81 -2.20 5.75
N GLY A 9 -8.56 -1.93 6.82
CA GLY A 9 -9.23 -2.93 7.65
C GLY A 9 -8.48 -3.22 8.95
N ALA A 10 -8.88 -4.31 9.62
CA ALA A 10 -8.30 -4.71 10.89
C ALA A 10 -6.87 -5.27 10.72
N THR A 11 -6.04 -5.17 11.77
CA THR A 11 -4.74 -5.86 11.86
C THR A 11 -4.90 -7.23 12.54
N ASN A 12 -3.91 -8.11 12.37
CA ASN A 12 -3.82 -9.36 13.10
C ASN A 12 -2.42 -9.54 13.73
N PRO A 13 -2.28 -9.50 15.07
CA PRO A 13 -3.35 -9.42 16.07
C PRO A 13 -4.07 -8.05 16.08
N PRO A 14 -5.35 -7.99 16.52
CA PRO A 14 -6.12 -6.75 16.54
C PRO A 14 -5.53 -5.74 17.53
N LEU A 15 -5.31 -4.52 17.08
CA LEU A 15 -4.94 -3.41 17.94
C LEU A 15 -6.20 -2.79 18.56
N SER A 16 -6.20 -2.59 19.88
CA SER A 16 -7.31 -1.92 20.58
C SER A 16 -7.37 -0.45 20.18
N ALA A 17 -8.57 0.06 19.84
CA ALA A 17 -8.78 1.47 19.56
C ALA A 17 -8.27 2.32 20.75
N GLY A 18 -7.46 3.35 20.47
CA GLY A 18 -6.91 4.25 21.49
C GLY A 18 -5.54 3.87 22.06
N LYS A 19 -4.90 2.78 21.61
CA LYS A 19 -3.49 2.50 21.93
C LYS A 19 -2.58 3.10 20.86
N LEU A 20 -1.47 3.70 21.31
CA LEU A 20 -0.42 4.19 20.43
C LEU A 20 0.14 2.99 19.65
N VAL A 21 0.19 3.08 18.33
CA VAL A 21 0.89 2.09 17.50
C VAL A 21 2.39 2.29 17.75
N THR A 22 2.96 1.48 18.64
CA THR A 22 4.39 1.52 18.98
C THR A 22 5.23 0.58 18.10
N GLN A 23 4.56 -0.36 17.41
CA GLN A 23 5.15 -1.27 16.42
C GLN A 23 4.15 -1.50 15.29
N ALA A 24 4.66 -1.62 14.06
CA ALA A 24 3.82 -1.82 12.89
C ALA A 24 3.07 -3.17 12.97
N ALA A 25 1.76 -3.15 12.75
CA ALA A 25 0.92 -4.34 12.85
C ALA A 25 0.37 -4.73 11.47
N LYS A 26 0.60 -5.99 11.06
CA LYS A 26 0.17 -6.46 9.72
C LYS A 26 -1.35 -6.45 9.58
N LEU A 27 -1.83 -6.10 8.38
CA LEU A 27 -3.24 -6.22 8.03
C LEU A 27 -3.69 -7.68 8.17
N ALA A 28 -4.92 -7.89 8.62
CA ALA A 28 -5.53 -9.22 8.72
C ALA A 28 -5.82 -9.81 7.32
N ASN A 29 -6.15 -8.94 6.37
CA ASN A 29 -6.40 -9.31 4.97
C ASN A 29 -5.20 -8.96 4.11
N THR A 30 -4.93 -9.80 3.11
CA THR A 30 -3.87 -9.54 2.13
C THR A 30 -4.22 -8.31 1.29
N ALA A 31 -3.31 -7.34 1.27
CA ALA A 31 -3.36 -6.22 0.33
C ALA A 31 -2.62 -6.59 -0.97
N THR A 32 -3.24 -6.34 -2.10
CA THR A 32 -2.60 -6.43 -3.43
C THR A 32 -2.46 -5.05 -4.01
N VAL A 33 -1.42 -4.84 -4.83
CA VAL A 33 -1.18 -3.56 -5.51
C VAL A 33 -0.88 -3.80 -6.98
N THR A 34 -1.47 -2.99 -7.85
CA THR A 34 -1.10 -2.90 -9.26
C THR A 34 -0.59 -1.50 -9.58
N ILE A 35 0.40 -1.44 -10.47
CA ILE A 35 1.04 -0.22 -10.95
C ILE A 35 1.05 -0.28 -12.48
N GLY A 36 0.38 0.68 -13.14
CA GLY A 36 0.21 0.66 -14.59
C GLY A 36 -0.48 -0.61 -15.10
N GLY A 37 -1.35 -1.21 -14.29
CA GLY A 37 -2.01 -2.49 -14.58
C GLY A 37 -1.16 -3.75 -14.32
N LYS A 38 0.11 -3.61 -13.90
CA LYS A 38 1.01 -4.73 -13.57
C LYS A 38 0.97 -5.06 -12.09
N GLN A 39 1.02 -6.34 -11.74
CA GLN A 39 1.08 -6.75 -10.34
C GLN A 39 2.42 -6.32 -9.71
N ALA A 40 2.34 -5.56 -8.63
CA ALA A 40 3.50 -5.16 -7.84
C ALA A 40 3.67 -6.06 -6.60
N THR A 41 4.91 -6.31 -6.18
CA THR A 41 5.17 -7.06 -4.96
C THR A 41 4.95 -6.18 -3.73
N VAL A 42 4.09 -6.63 -2.81
CA VAL A 42 3.83 -5.96 -1.53
C VAL A 42 4.70 -6.60 -0.46
N ALA A 43 5.81 -5.95 -0.09
CA ALA A 43 6.74 -6.43 0.93
C ALA A 43 6.21 -6.27 2.36
N PHE A 44 5.33 -5.28 2.57
CA PHE A 44 4.66 -5.05 3.85
C PHE A 44 3.30 -4.38 3.61
N ALA A 45 2.31 -4.72 4.43
CA ALA A 45 1.04 -4.02 4.51
C ALA A 45 0.55 -4.08 5.97
N GLY A 46 0.38 -2.92 6.59
CA GLY A 46 0.02 -2.87 8.01
C GLY A 46 -0.12 -1.47 8.56
N LEU A 47 -0.69 -1.38 9.75
CA LEU A 47 -0.88 -0.14 10.49
C LEU A 47 0.48 0.37 10.98
N SER A 48 0.85 1.60 10.59
CA SER A 48 2.11 2.26 10.94
C SER A 48 1.93 3.31 12.05
N ALA A 49 0.74 3.94 12.12
CA ALA A 49 0.32 4.85 13.18
C ALA A 49 -1.19 4.68 13.43
N SER A 50 -1.72 5.25 14.52
CA SER A 50 -3.15 5.10 14.85
C SER A 50 -4.03 5.60 13.69
N GLY A 51 -4.71 4.66 13.02
CA GLY A 51 -5.56 4.93 11.87
C GLY A 51 -4.84 5.11 10.52
N LEU A 52 -3.51 4.94 10.47
CA LEU A 52 -2.70 5.07 9.24
C LEU A 52 -2.06 3.74 8.87
N ASP A 53 -2.42 3.24 7.69
CA ASP A 53 -1.86 2.04 7.07
C ASP A 53 -0.69 2.42 6.14
N GLN A 54 0.35 1.59 6.14
CA GLN A 54 1.51 1.69 5.27
C GLN A 54 1.65 0.42 4.45
N LEU A 55 1.90 0.59 3.14
CA LEU A 55 2.27 -0.48 2.24
C LEU A 55 3.67 -0.23 1.67
N ASN A 56 4.54 -1.23 1.75
CA ASN A 56 5.84 -1.21 1.10
C ASN A 56 5.71 -1.98 -0.21
N VAL A 57 5.82 -1.28 -1.32
CA VAL A 57 5.59 -1.85 -2.65
C VAL A 57 6.85 -1.75 -3.48
N VAL A 58 7.20 -2.83 -4.16
CA VAL A 58 8.29 -2.86 -5.16
C VAL A 58 7.68 -2.55 -6.53
N VAL A 59 8.26 -1.54 -7.19
CA VAL A 59 7.85 -1.16 -8.55
C VAL A 59 8.26 -2.27 -9.52
N PRO A 60 7.35 -2.77 -10.39
CA PRO A 60 7.71 -3.72 -11.44
C PRO A 60 8.84 -3.15 -12.31
N ALA A 61 9.89 -3.94 -12.53
CA ALA A 61 11.09 -3.48 -13.25
C ALA A 61 10.82 -3.16 -14.73
N ASP A 62 9.72 -3.65 -15.28
CA ASP A 62 9.29 -3.46 -16.66
C ASP A 62 8.22 -2.34 -16.79
N LEU A 63 8.01 -1.54 -15.76
CA LEU A 63 7.11 -0.38 -15.82
C LEU A 63 7.75 0.73 -16.67
N PRO A 64 7.06 1.25 -17.71
CA PRO A 64 7.54 2.40 -18.46
C PRO A 64 7.65 3.65 -17.59
N ASP A 65 8.55 4.56 -17.95
CA ASP A 65 8.62 5.89 -17.36
C ASP A 65 7.33 6.68 -17.67
N GLY A 66 6.98 7.60 -16.77
CA GLY A 66 5.80 8.45 -16.86
C GLY A 66 4.76 8.16 -15.79
N ASP A 67 3.55 8.67 -16.00
CA ASP A 67 2.45 8.49 -15.07
C ASP A 67 1.89 7.07 -15.17
N ALA A 68 1.84 6.37 -14.04
CA ALA A 68 1.17 5.08 -13.96
C ALA A 68 0.08 5.09 -12.89
N ALA A 69 -1.06 4.46 -13.23
CA ALA A 69 -2.16 4.28 -12.30
C ALA A 69 -1.78 3.31 -11.19
N LEU A 70 -2.06 3.70 -9.95
CA LEU A 70 -1.80 2.91 -8.76
C LEU A 70 -3.14 2.46 -8.17
N VAL A 71 -3.31 1.16 -8.00
CA VAL A 71 -4.51 0.59 -7.39
C VAL A 71 -4.10 -0.38 -6.30
N ALA A 72 -4.50 -0.11 -5.05
CA ALA A 72 -4.40 -1.08 -3.98
C ALA A 72 -5.78 -1.70 -3.72
N THR A 73 -5.82 -3.00 -3.48
CA THR A 73 -7.05 -3.74 -3.21
C THR A 73 -6.90 -4.53 -1.92
N VAL A 74 -7.90 -4.41 -1.03
CA VAL A 74 -8.01 -5.23 0.18
C VAL A 74 -9.42 -5.79 0.28
N SER A 75 -9.55 -7.09 0.51
CA SER A 75 -10.85 -7.76 0.64
C SER A 75 -11.83 -7.47 -0.50
N GLY A 76 -11.32 -7.27 -1.72
CA GLY A 76 -12.11 -6.96 -2.91
C GLY A 76 -12.52 -5.48 -3.06
N VAL A 77 -12.15 -4.61 -2.12
CA VAL A 77 -12.36 -3.16 -2.20
C VAL A 77 -11.07 -2.50 -2.68
N SER A 78 -11.18 -1.69 -3.72
CA SER A 78 -10.05 -0.95 -4.28
C SER A 78 -9.98 0.49 -3.76
N THR A 79 -8.77 1.05 -3.75
CA THR A 79 -8.53 2.48 -3.50
C THR A 79 -9.22 3.36 -4.54
N GLN A 80 -9.30 4.65 -4.26
CA GLN A 80 -9.91 5.65 -5.13
C GLN A 80 -9.30 5.59 -6.54
N ALA A 81 -10.15 5.78 -7.55
CA ALA A 81 -9.70 5.90 -8.94
C ALA A 81 -8.84 7.16 -9.13
N ASN A 82 -7.96 7.14 -10.12
CA ASN A 82 -7.06 8.23 -10.51
C ASN A 82 -5.93 8.57 -9.52
N LEU A 83 -5.52 7.62 -8.68
CA LEU A 83 -4.24 7.74 -8.01
C LEU A 83 -3.12 7.52 -9.03
N LEU A 84 -2.48 8.61 -9.46
CA LEU A 84 -1.36 8.60 -10.39
C LEU A 84 -0.06 8.85 -9.63
N SER A 85 0.99 8.14 -10.02
CA SER A 85 2.35 8.40 -9.56
C SER A 85 3.27 8.47 -10.78
N GLN A 86 4.20 9.43 -10.77
CA GLN A 86 5.21 9.54 -11.80
C GLN A 86 6.36 8.58 -11.48
N PHE A 87 6.75 7.80 -12.48
CA PHE A 87 7.87 6.87 -12.41
C PHE A 87 8.98 7.34 -13.33
N SER A 88 10.21 7.36 -12.82
CA SER A 88 11.41 7.61 -13.60
C SER A 88 12.49 6.60 -13.18
N THR A 89 13.15 6.00 -14.16
CA THR A 89 14.27 5.08 -13.97
C THR A 89 15.60 5.78 -13.62
N ASP A 90 15.66 7.12 -13.64
CA ASP A 90 16.84 7.89 -13.28
C ASP A 90 16.88 8.19 -11.77
N SER A 91 17.67 7.41 -11.02
CA SER A 91 18.04 7.72 -9.63
C SER A 91 19.49 8.20 -9.56
N LEU A 92 19.69 9.51 -9.35
CA LEU A 92 20.89 10.08 -8.73
C LEU A 92 20.52 10.71 -7.39
#